data_AF-A0A7S4QHX0-F1
#
_entry.id   AF-A0A7S4QHX0-F1
#
_cell.length_a   1.000
_cell.length_b   1.000
_cell.length_c   1.000
_cell.angle_alpha   90.00
_cell.angle_beta   90.00
_cell.angle_gamma   90.00
#
_symmetry.space_group_name_H-M   'P 1'
#
loop_
_entity.id
_entity.type
_entity.pdbx_description
1 polymer ?
#
loop_
_entity_poly.entity_id
_entity_poly.type
_entity_poly.pdbx_seq_one_letter_code
_entity_poly.pdbx_strand_id
1 'polypeptide(L)'
;MVKVAIIHGGELANDVAQQVAAKKPSTLSAVDVTIRNASERPKTLLEHGSDTIICFIMQTIENASPTEEGGTLVRFFKRKTHPEDLLREKFAFCVLGLGDSNLLLDRQTTSAKDCNQVAQELDSRLEALGGNRAHSLGMADERHGLEEVEPWIDSFWASECFK
;
A
#
# COMPACT_ATOMS: atom_id res chain seq x y z
N MET A 1 2.65 -14.74 -15.93
CA MET A 1 1.94 -15.06 -14.67
C MET A 1 2.11 -13.85 -13.78
N VAL A 2 1.02 -13.17 -13.44
CA VAL A 2 1.08 -11.98 -12.58
C VAL A 2 1.20 -12.46 -11.13
N LYS A 3 2.10 -11.85 -10.36
CA LYS A 3 2.26 -12.08 -8.92
C LYS A 3 1.77 -10.85 -8.17
N VAL A 4 1.15 -11.04 -7.02
CA VAL A 4 0.78 -9.96 -6.11
C VAL A 4 1.50 -10.16 -4.77
N ALA A 5 2.37 -9.22 -4.42
CA ALA A 5 3.01 -9.16 -3.12
C ALA A 5 2.33 -8.09 -2.27
N ILE A 6 1.60 -8.49 -1.24
CA ILE A 6 0.91 -7.59 -0.32
C ILE A 6 1.84 -7.31 0.85
N ILE A 7 2.21 -6.04 1.02
CA ILE A 7 3.14 -5.57 2.04
C ILE A 7 2.37 -4.76 3.07
N HIS A 8 2.32 -5.22 4.32
CA HIS A 8 1.54 -4.56 5.36
C HIS A 8 2.43 -3.90 6.42
N GLY A 9 2.10 -2.66 6.78
CA GLY A 9 2.77 -1.90 7.84
C GLY A 9 1.86 -1.72 9.06
N GLY A 10 1.87 -2.69 9.98
CA GLY A 10 1.07 -2.70 11.21
C GLY A 10 0.06 -3.86 11.27
N GLU A 11 -0.66 -3.97 12.40
CA GLU A 11 -1.60 -5.05 12.70
C GLU A 11 -2.90 -4.94 11.90
N LEU A 12 -3.58 -3.79 11.95
CA LEU A 12 -4.79 -3.55 11.14
C LEU A 12 -4.49 -3.67 9.64
N ALA A 13 -3.30 -3.21 9.21
CA ALA A 13 -2.85 -3.40 7.83
C ALA A 13 -2.70 -4.88 7.46
N ASN A 14 -2.28 -5.75 8.39
CA ASN A 14 -2.22 -7.19 8.17
C ASN A 14 -3.63 -7.76 7.98
N ASP A 15 -4.59 -7.38 8.81
CA ASP A 15 -5.97 -7.85 8.69
C ASP A 15 -6.57 -7.48 7.33
N VAL A 16 -6.34 -6.24 6.87
CA VAL A 16 -6.76 -5.81 5.53
C VAL A 16 -5.97 -6.54 4.43
N ALA A 17 -4.68 -6.86 4.64
CA ALA A 17 -3.90 -7.68 3.70
C ALA A 17 -4.50 -9.08 3.52
N GLN A 18 -4.94 -9.71 4.61
CA GLN A 18 -5.65 -10.99 4.56
C GLN A 18 -6.98 -10.86 3.80
N GLN A 19 -7.73 -9.77 4.00
CA GLN A 19 -8.96 -9.51 3.26
C GLN A 19 -8.72 -9.37 1.76
N VAL A 20 -7.69 -8.60 1.35
CA VAL A 20 -7.29 -8.46 -0.06
C VAL A 20 -7.01 -9.83 -0.67
N ALA A 21 -6.21 -10.67 0.00
CA ALA A 21 -5.88 -12.01 -0.48
C ALA A 21 -7.10 -12.94 -0.54
N ALA A 22 -7.95 -12.92 0.49
CA ALA A 22 -9.15 -13.76 0.58
C ALA A 22 -10.21 -13.41 -0.47
N LYS A 23 -10.31 -12.14 -0.85
CA LYS A 23 -11.25 -11.65 -1.87
C LYS A 23 -10.76 -11.82 -3.30
N LYS A 24 -9.60 -12.46 -3.53
CA LYS A 24 -9.12 -12.75 -4.88
C LYS A 24 -10.19 -13.53 -5.68
N PRO A 25 -10.63 -13.05 -6.85
CA PRO A 25 -11.58 -13.76 -7.69
C PRO A 25 -11.07 -15.15 -8.10
N SER A 26 -11.96 -16.14 -8.10
CA SER A 26 -11.63 -17.51 -8.52
C SER A 26 -11.18 -17.62 -9.98
N THR A 27 -11.59 -16.67 -10.82
CA THR A 27 -11.13 -16.52 -12.21
C THR A 27 -9.65 -16.17 -12.32
N LEU A 28 -9.04 -15.60 -11.27
CA LEU A 28 -7.63 -15.26 -11.17
C LEU A 28 -6.83 -16.35 -10.43
N SER A 29 -7.14 -17.62 -10.68
CA SER A 29 -6.47 -18.76 -10.04
C SER A 29 -4.97 -18.83 -10.33
N ALA A 30 -4.55 -18.35 -11.51
CA ALA A 30 -3.15 -18.27 -11.92
C ALA A 30 -2.35 -17.12 -11.28
N VAL A 31 -3.02 -16.19 -10.57
CA VAL A 31 -2.34 -15.11 -9.84
C VAL A 31 -1.86 -15.64 -8.49
N ASP A 32 -0.55 -15.64 -8.30
CA ASP A 32 0.08 -15.99 -7.03
C ASP A 32 0.03 -14.79 -6.08
N VAL A 33 -0.29 -15.03 -4.80
CA VAL A 33 -0.44 -13.99 -3.79
C VAL A 33 0.42 -14.33 -2.58
N THR A 34 1.27 -13.39 -2.18
CA THR A 34 2.08 -13.48 -0.95
C THR A 34 1.79 -12.30 -0.05
N ILE A 35 1.78 -12.52 1.26
CA ILE A 35 1.66 -11.46 2.27
C ILE A 35 2.97 -11.39 3.05
N ARG A 36 3.42 -10.16 3.32
CA ARG A 36 4.69 -9.92 4.00
C ARG A 36 4.64 -8.66 4.86
N ASN A 37 5.29 -8.72 6.01
CA ASN A 37 5.47 -7.56 6.86
C ASN A 37 6.43 -6.53 6.23
N ALA A 38 6.09 -5.25 6.32
CA ALA A 38 6.86 -4.13 5.76
C ALA A 38 8.29 -4.02 6.32
N SER A 39 8.53 -4.46 7.54
CA SER A 39 9.86 -4.42 8.17
C SER A 39 10.82 -5.47 7.63
N GLU A 40 10.31 -6.52 7.00
CA GLU A 40 11.13 -7.62 6.52
C GLU A 40 11.91 -7.18 5.29
N ARG A 41 13.17 -6.82 5.48
CA ARG A 41 14.18 -6.60 4.41
C ARG A 41 13.64 -5.84 3.17
N PRO A 42 13.17 -4.57 3.30
CA PRO A 42 12.58 -3.79 2.19
C PRO A 42 13.38 -3.78 0.88
N LYS A 43 14.71 -3.84 0.95
CA LYS A 43 15.59 -3.88 -0.22
C LYS A 43 15.27 -5.04 -1.18
N THR A 44 14.83 -6.17 -0.64
CA THR A 44 14.50 -7.36 -1.44
C THR A 44 13.28 -7.14 -2.34
N LEU A 45 12.45 -6.12 -2.08
CA LEU A 45 11.35 -5.78 -2.98
C LEU A 45 11.83 -5.36 -4.38
N LEU A 46 13.07 -4.84 -4.49
CA LEU A 46 13.68 -4.48 -5.79
C LEU A 46 14.07 -5.69 -6.65
N GLU A 47 13.99 -6.90 -6.11
CA GLU A 47 14.25 -8.16 -6.82
C GLU A 47 13.04 -8.59 -7.65
N HIS A 48 11.85 -8.05 -7.37
CA HIS A 48 10.66 -8.26 -8.19
C HIS A 48 10.79 -7.56 -9.55
N GLY A 49 10.37 -8.28 -10.60
CA GLY A 49 10.30 -7.77 -11.96
C GLY A 49 8.94 -7.19 -12.31
N SER A 50 8.77 -6.85 -13.58
CA SER A 50 7.52 -6.30 -14.14
C SER A 50 6.34 -7.28 -14.17
N ASP A 51 6.58 -8.56 -13.84
CA ASP A 51 5.54 -9.58 -13.63
C ASP A 51 4.87 -9.49 -12.25
N THR A 52 5.31 -8.58 -11.39
CA THR A 52 4.82 -8.44 -10.01
C THR A 52 4.13 -7.10 -9.79
N ILE A 53 3.00 -7.14 -9.10
CA ILE A 53 2.34 -5.98 -8.49
C ILE A 53 2.61 -6.02 -6.98
N ILE A 54 3.15 -4.94 -6.43
CA ILE A 54 3.30 -4.79 -4.98
C ILE A 54 2.17 -3.91 -4.45
N CYS A 55 1.34 -4.48 -3.59
CA CYS A 55 0.23 -3.81 -2.91
C CYS A 55 0.67 -3.41 -1.51
N PHE A 56 0.87 -2.12 -1.27
CA PHE A 56 1.27 -1.60 0.04
C PHE A 56 0.03 -1.23 0.85
N ILE A 57 -0.12 -1.78 2.05
CA ILE A 57 -1.18 -1.45 2.99
C ILE A 57 -0.52 -0.81 4.21
N MET A 58 -0.72 0.49 4.39
CA MET A 58 0.10 1.29 5.30
C MET A 58 -0.78 2.01 6.32
N GLN A 59 -0.54 1.78 7.60
CA GLN A 59 -1.16 2.54 8.67
C GLN A 59 -0.45 3.87 8.92
N THR A 60 -1.24 4.91 9.16
CA THR A 60 -0.78 6.19 9.70
C THR A 60 -1.23 6.29 11.16
N ILE A 61 -0.28 6.47 12.07
CA ILE A 61 -0.51 6.67 13.50
C ILE A 61 -0.32 8.15 13.86
N GLU A 62 -0.24 8.48 15.16
CA GLU A 62 -0.12 9.85 15.63
C GLU A 62 1.06 10.60 14.98
N ASN A 63 0.90 11.91 14.81
CA ASN A 63 1.89 12.78 14.21
C ASN A 63 2.29 12.38 12.78
N ALA A 64 1.32 11.91 11.98
CA ALA A 64 1.53 11.54 10.57
C ALA A 64 2.67 10.53 10.37
N SER A 65 2.86 9.64 11.35
CA SER A 65 3.96 8.68 11.37
C SER A 65 3.49 7.30 10.93
N PRO A 66 4.37 6.46 10.37
CA PRO A 66 4.05 5.05 10.15
C PRO A 66 4.10 4.29 11.48
N THR A 67 3.50 3.10 11.51
CA THR A 67 3.80 2.08 12.52
C THR A 67 5.29 1.72 12.52
N GLU A 68 5.77 1.05 13.56
CA GLU A 68 7.18 0.62 13.64
C GLU A 68 7.57 -0.24 12.44
N GLU A 69 6.70 -1.18 12.07
CA GLU A 69 6.90 -2.08 10.93
C GLU A 69 6.91 -1.31 9.60
N GLY A 70 5.94 -0.40 9.43
CA GLY A 70 5.85 0.44 8.24
C GLY A 70 7.02 1.42 8.09
N GLY A 71 7.58 1.90 9.22
CA GLY A 71 8.66 2.88 9.24
C GLY A 71 9.93 2.38 8.56
N THR A 72 10.24 1.10 8.67
CA THR A 72 11.41 0.48 8.03
C THR A 72 11.32 0.53 6.51
N LEU A 73 10.14 0.24 5.94
CA LEU A 73 9.86 0.31 4.51
C LEU A 73 9.86 1.75 3.99
N VAL A 74 9.15 2.64 4.68
CA VAL A 74 9.05 4.06 4.31
C VAL A 74 10.44 4.71 4.32
N ARG A 75 11.24 4.44 5.35
CA ARG A 75 12.63 4.92 5.44
C ARG A 75 13.49 4.40 4.29
N PHE A 76 13.26 3.18 3.79
CA PHE A 76 13.98 2.66 2.64
C PHE A 76 13.69 3.48 1.38
N PHE A 77 12.42 3.61 0.97
CA PHE A 77 12.08 4.33 -0.26
C PHE A 77 12.33 5.84 -0.18
N LYS A 78 12.25 6.46 1.00
CA LYS A 78 12.53 7.90 1.20
C LYS A 78 14.04 8.25 1.17
N ARG A 79 14.97 7.29 1.03
CA ARG A 79 16.41 7.60 0.97
C ARG A 79 16.71 8.50 -0.24
N LYS A 80 17.30 9.66 0.03
CA LYS A 80 17.73 10.63 -1.00
C LYS A 80 18.82 10.12 -1.93
N THR A 81 19.53 9.06 -1.53
CA THR A 81 20.60 8.45 -2.33
C THR A 81 20.09 7.49 -3.40
N HIS A 82 18.77 7.20 -3.43
CA HIS A 82 18.21 6.43 -4.51
C HIS A 82 18.20 7.24 -5.81
N PRO A 83 18.54 6.62 -6.95
CA PRO A 83 18.35 7.26 -8.25
C PRO A 83 16.84 7.44 -8.51
N GLU A 84 16.48 8.46 -9.29
CA GLU A 84 15.09 8.80 -9.62
C GLU A 84 14.40 7.75 -10.51
N ASP A 85 15.16 6.81 -11.08
CA ASP A 85 14.65 5.71 -11.89
C ASP A 85 14.83 4.33 -11.22
N LEU A 86 15.01 4.30 -9.89
CA LEU A 86 15.21 3.07 -9.12
C LEU A 86 14.20 1.96 -9.45
N LEU A 87 12.94 2.34 -9.69
CA LEU A 87 11.81 1.43 -9.94
C LEU A 87 11.46 1.28 -11.43
N ARG A 88 12.24 1.89 -12.33
CA ARG A 88 12.03 1.70 -13.77
C ARG A 88 12.21 0.22 -14.13
N GLU A 89 11.24 -0.31 -14.88
CA GLU A 89 11.19 -1.72 -15.32
C GLU A 89 11.19 -2.76 -14.17
N LYS A 90 10.87 -2.32 -12.95
CA LYS A 90 10.62 -3.18 -11.79
C LYS A 90 9.14 -3.54 -11.72
N PHE A 91 8.69 -3.89 -10.51
CA PHE A 91 7.30 -4.13 -10.19
C PHE A 91 6.42 -2.88 -10.44
N ALA A 92 5.14 -3.13 -10.70
CA ALA A 92 4.12 -2.10 -10.59
C ALA A 92 3.61 -2.04 -9.14
N PHE A 93 3.05 -0.90 -8.72
CA PHE A 93 2.64 -0.71 -7.32
C PHE A 93 1.22 -0.15 -7.17
N CYS A 94 0.66 -0.35 -5.99
CA CYS A 94 -0.51 0.39 -5.52
C CYS A 94 -0.41 0.55 -3.99
N VAL A 95 -1.12 1.53 -3.45
CA VAL A 95 -1.10 1.82 -2.01
C VAL A 95 -2.52 1.98 -1.49
N LEU A 96 -2.81 1.36 -0.35
CA LEU A 96 -4.00 1.59 0.46
C LEU A 96 -3.55 2.12 1.82
N GLY A 97 -3.97 3.34 2.14
CA GLY A 97 -3.77 3.95 3.45
C GLY A 97 -4.89 3.59 4.42
N LEU A 98 -4.49 3.27 5.65
CA LEU A 98 -5.38 3.10 6.79
C LEU A 98 -5.05 4.20 7.80
N GLY A 99 -5.89 5.22 7.85
CA GLY A 99 -5.74 6.35 8.76
C GLY A 99 -6.82 6.35 9.83
N ASP A 100 -6.62 7.14 10.88
CA ASP A 100 -7.66 7.41 11.88
C ASP A 100 -7.73 8.92 12.13
N SER A 101 -8.83 9.54 11.70
CA SER A 101 -9.04 10.97 11.90
C SER A 101 -9.25 11.34 13.39
N ASN A 102 -9.45 10.39 14.30
CA ASN A 102 -9.42 10.66 15.74
C ASN A 102 -8.03 11.07 16.26
N LEU A 103 -6.96 10.68 15.53
CA LEU A 103 -5.57 11.02 15.85
C LEU A 103 -5.19 12.45 15.44
N LEU A 104 -6.10 13.15 14.75
CA LEU A 104 -5.93 14.54 14.35
C LEU A 104 -6.45 15.49 15.43
N LEU A 105 -5.81 16.65 15.55
CA LEU A 105 -6.17 17.69 16.52
C LEU A 105 -7.53 18.34 16.23
N ASP A 106 -7.83 18.59 14.95
CA ASP A 106 -9.16 19.04 14.52
C ASP A 106 -9.98 17.83 14.07
N ARG A 107 -11.02 17.49 14.84
CA ARG A 107 -11.90 16.34 14.56
C ARG A 107 -13.19 16.72 13.85
N GLN A 108 -13.47 18.01 13.67
CA GLN A 108 -14.75 18.47 13.13
C GLN A 108 -14.72 18.63 11.61
N THR A 109 -13.55 18.91 11.04
CA THR A 109 -13.40 19.20 9.60
C THR A 109 -12.55 18.19 8.84
N THR A 110 -12.01 17.18 9.54
CA THR A 110 -11.09 16.20 8.96
C THR A 110 -11.79 15.01 8.35
N SER A 111 -11.16 14.46 7.30
CA SER A 111 -11.63 13.33 6.50
C SER A 111 -10.53 12.27 6.35
N ALA A 112 -10.83 11.17 5.66
CA ALA A 112 -9.85 10.13 5.31
C ALA A 112 -8.60 10.70 4.62
N LYS A 113 -8.72 11.78 3.84
CA LYS A 113 -7.56 12.43 3.19
C LYS A 113 -6.59 13.05 4.18
N ASP A 114 -7.07 13.43 5.35
CA ASP A 114 -6.33 14.17 6.35
C ASP A 114 -5.63 13.26 7.36
N CYS A 115 -5.88 11.94 7.34
CA CYS A 115 -5.29 10.97 8.26
C CYS A 115 -4.41 9.90 7.58
N ASN A 116 -4.07 10.06 6.30
CA ASN A 116 -3.39 9.04 5.49
C ASN A 116 -2.01 9.48 4.93
N GLN A 117 -1.30 10.34 5.65
CA GLN A 117 -0.05 10.96 5.16
C GLN A 117 1.01 9.93 4.75
N VAL A 118 1.16 8.84 5.49
CA VAL A 118 2.18 7.81 5.19
C VAL A 118 1.94 7.19 3.81
N ALA A 119 0.68 6.85 3.51
CA ALA A 119 0.30 6.27 2.23
C ALA A 119 0.44 7.26 1.08
N GLN A 120 0.01 8.51 1.28
CA GLN A 120 0.14 9.59 0.29
C GLN A 120 1.61 9.87 -0.07
N GLU A 121 2.47 9.98 0.94
CA GLU A 121 3.89 10.20 0.74
C GLU A 121 4.58 9.00 0.08
N LEU A 122 4.22 7.77 0.48
CA LEU A 122 4.78 6.56 -0.11
C LEU A 122 4.38 6.43 -1.59
N ASP A 123 3.09 6.59 -1.92
CA ASP A 123 2.58 6.52 -3.29
C ASP A 123 3.29 7.53 -4.21
N SER A 124 3.33 8.79 -3.78
CA SER A 124 4.02 9.86 -4.52
C SER A 124 5.52 9.56 -4.70
N ARG A 125 6.15 8.99 -3.66
CA ARG A 125 7.57 8.65 -3.69
C ARG A 125 7.87 7.49 -4.63
N LEU A 126 7.03 6.46 -4.68
CA LEU A 126 7.22 5.32 -5.57
C LEU A 126 7.10 5.74 -7.04
N GLU A 127 6.14 6.62 -7.36
CA GLU A 127 6.04 7.23 -8.70
C GLU A 127 7.27 8.08 -9.04
N ALA A 128 7.72 8.93 -8.12
CA ALA A 128 8.93 9.76 -8.30
C ALA A 128 10.23 8.95 -8.45
N LEU A 129 10.24 7.68 -8.06
CA LEU A 129 11.34 6.73 -8.27
C LEU A 129 11.20 5.95 -9.60
N GLY A 130 10.27 6.34 -10.47
CA GLY A 130 10.01 5.72 -11.77
C GLY A 130 9.12 4.49 -11.71
N GLY A 131 8.41 4.27 -10.60
CA GLY A 131 7.48 3.16 -10.43
C GLY A 131 6.20 3.34 -11.27
N ASN A 132 5.63 2.23 -11.72
CA ASN A 132 4.36 2.23 -12.45
C ASN A 132 3.19 1.97 -11.51
N ARG A 133 2.20 2.86 -11.46
CA ARG A 133 1.02 2.70 -10.59
C ARG A 133 -0.01 1.76 -11.26
N ALA A 134 -0.22 0.58 -10.68
CA ALA A 134 -1.16 -0.44 -11.17
C ALA A 134 -2.62 -0.19 -10.76
N HIS A 135 -2.84 0.54 -9.66
CA HIS A 135 -4.17 0.89 -9.14
C HIS A 135 -4.08 2.19 -8.34
N SER A 136 -5.17 2.96 -8.31
CA SER A 136 -5.22 4.24 -7.61
C SER A 136 -5.00 4.09 -6.09
N LEU A 137 -4.37 5.12 -5.50
CA LEU A 137 -4.23 5.27 -4.05
C LEU A 137 -5.60 5.18 -3.37
N GLY A 138 -5.74 4.26 -2.42
CA GLY A 138 -6.87 4.19 -1.50
C GLY A 138 -6.57 4.89 -0.18
N MET A 139 -7.59 5.44 0.46
CA MET A 139 -7.49 6.07 1.78
C MET A 139 -8.75 5.71 2.55
N ALA A 140 -8.59 4.98 3.65
CA ALA A 140 -9.67 4.61 4.55
C ALA A 140 -9.51 5.33 5.89
N ASP A 141 -10.63 5.53 6.57
CA ASP A 141 -10.68 6.16 7.89
C ASP A 141 -11.29 5.22 8.94
N GLU A 142 -10.49 4.82 9.92
CA GLU A 142 -10.89 3.93 11.01
C GLU A 142 -12.03 4.52 11.85
N ARG A 143 -12.04 5.84 12.05
CA ARG A 143 -13.12 6.53 12.75
C ARG A 143 -14.49 6.28 12.11
N HIS A 144 -14.51 6.16 10.79
CA HIS A 144 -15.72 5.95 10.00
C HIS A 144 -15.92 4.46 9.65
N GLY A 145 -15.20 3.54 10.32
CA GLY A 145 -15.40 2.11 10.15
C GLY A 145 -14.74 1.50 8.92
N LEU A 146 -13.78 2.20 8.30
CA LEU A 146 -13.02 1.71 7.13
C LEU A 146 -13.91 1.37 5.91
N GLU A 147 -15.00 2.11 5.72
CA GLU A 147 -15.99 1.88 4.64
C GLU A 147 -15.36 1.87 3.23
N GLU A 148 -14.21 2.51 3.04
CA GLU A 148 -13.51 2.59 1.76
C GLU A 148 -12.70 1.32 1.42
N VAL A 149 -12.41 0.46 2.39
CA VAL A 149 -11.55 -0.72 2.18
C VAL A 149 -12.17 -1.71 1.21
N GLU A 150 -13.42 -2.09 1.43
CA GLU A 150 -14.10 -3.09 0.60
C GLU A 150 -14.27 -2.63 -0.86
N PRO A 151 -14.80 -1.42 -1.15
CA PRO A 151 -14.84 -0.90 -2.52
C PRO A 151 -13.48 -0.84 -3.20
N TRP A 152 -12.41 -0.51 -2.46
CA TRP A 152 -11.06 -0.45 -3.01
C TRP A 152 -10.52 -1.84 -3.36
N ILE A 153 -10.78 -2.86 -2.53
CA ILE A 153 -10.41 -4.26 -2.82
C ILE A 153 -11.11 -4.75 -4.08
N ASP A 154 -12.41 -4.46 -4.18
CA ASP A 154 -13.22 -4.89 -5.33
C ASP A 154 -12.72 -4.23 -6.63
N SER A 155 -12.40 -2.92 -6.59
CA SER A 155 -11.85 -2.22 -7.74
C SER A 155 -10.42 -2.67 -8.09
N PHE A 156 -9.61 -3.00 -7.09
CA PHE A 156 -8.26 -3.53 -7.29
C PHE A 156 -8.30 -4.82 -8.12
N TRP A 157 -9.07 -5.81 -7.68
CA TRP A 157 -9.18 -7.10 -8.37
C TRP A 157 -9.92 -7.02 -9.73
N ALA A 158 -10.74 -5.99 -9.94
CA ALA A 158 -11.38 -5.72 -11.23
C ALA A 158 -10.47 -4.96 -12.23
N SER A 159 -9.28 -4.52 -11.81
CA SER A 159 -8.37 -3.74 -12.65
C SER A 159 -7.87 -4.50 -13.88
N GLU A 160 -7.66 -3.76 -14.97
CA GLU A 160 -7.14 -4.29 -16.24
C GLU A 160 -5.74 -4.92 -16.10
N CYS A 161 -5.00 -4.61 -15.04
CA CYS A 161 -3.66 -5.17 -14.80
C CYS A 161 -3.66 -6.69 -14.53
N PHE A 162 -4.84 -7.30 -14.34
CA PHE A 162 -5.03 -8.74 -14.15
C PHE A 162 -5.59 -9.47 -15.38
N LYS A 163 -5.88 -8.76 -16.48
CA LYS A 163 -6.35 -9.34 -17.75
C LYS A 163 -5.19 -9.69 -18.67
#